data_AF-A0A3N2CZK1-F1
#
_entry.id   AF-A0A3N2CZK1-F1
#
_cell.length_a   1.000
_cell.length_b   1.000
_cell.length_c   1.000
_cell.angle_alpha   90.00
_cell.angle_beta   90.00
_cell.angle_gamma   90.00
#
_symmetry.space_group_name_H-M   'P 1'
#
loop_
_entity.id
_entity.type
_entity.pdbx_description
1 polymer ?
#
loop_
_entity_poly.entity_id
_entity_poly.type
_entity_poly.pdbx_seq_one_letter_code
_entity_poly.pdbx_strand_id
1 'polypeptide(L)'
;MSKRTARQPKVMVSSGYETSVVRTALAVLLVVAGIAWIAVYVNVAKDAAVFVDFPGAKAPKDPLPWMSDLGRYNFLIGFLAIFLGLTVAAHRTTPLGRGRGVVVGMLGCFLFGLVWIVTFYFVGQDGAIPVMKDLDQYNLLVGIGFMAVGFTFATKWE
;
A
#
# COMPACT_ATOMS: atom_id res chain seq x y z
N MET A 1 -28.83 -57.38 -13.19
CA MET A 1 -29.08 -55.92 -13.22
C MET A 1 -27.83 -55.18 -12.73
N SER A 2 -27.05 -54.60 -13.63
CA SER A 2 -25.87 -53.79 -13.26
C SER A 2 -26.34 -52.40 -12.84
N LYS A 3 -26.09 -52.00 -11.60
CA LYS A 3 -26.42 -50.66 -11.09
C LYS A 3 -25.54 -49.65 -11.83
N ARG A 4 -26.13 -48.81 -12.68
CA ARG A 4 -25.44 -47.67 -13.29
C ARG A 4 -25.02 -46.73 -12.15
N THR A 5 -23.73 -46.64 -11.89
CA THR A 5 -23.13 -45.64 -11.01
C THR A 5 -23.52 -44.26 -11.54
N ALA A 6 -24.33 -43.52 -10.78
CA ALA A 6 -24.68 -42.15 -11.11
C ALA A 6 -23.38 -41.33 -11.16
N ARG A 7 -23.08 -40.73 -12.33
CA ARG A 7 -22.08 -39.67 -12.40
C ARG A 7 -22.55 -38.56 -11.47
N GLN A 8 -21.82 -38.35 -10.38
CA GLN A 8 -22.00 -37.19 -9.53
C GLN A 8 -21.95 -35.95 -10.43
N PRO A 9 -23.00 -35.10 -10.47
CA PRO A 9 -22.85 -33.83 -11.13
C PRO A 9 -21.71 -33.13 -10.40
N LYS A 10 -20.65 -32.74 -11.13
CA LYS A 10 -19.74 -31.73 -10.61
C LYS A 10 -20.66 -30.56 -10.28
N VAL A 11 -20.94 -30.37 -9.00
CA VAL A 11 -21.63 -29.19 -8.52
C VAL A 11 -20.64 -28.08 -8.82
N MET A 12 -20.74 -27.52 -10.02
CA MET A 12 -20.11 -26.26 -10.33
C MET A 12 -20.85 -25.25 -9.48
N VAL A 13 -20.42 -25.11 -8.22
CA VAL A 13 -20.62 -23.86 -7.49
C VAL A 13 -19.68 -22.84 -8.13
N SER A 14 -19.91 -22.56 -9.42
CA SER A 14 -19.38 -21.38 -10.07
C SER A 14 -20.25 -20.22 -9.57
N SER A 15 -20.01 -19.81 -8.33
CA SER A 15 -20.25 -18.43 -7.95
C SER A 15 -19.55 -17.59 -9.03
N GLY A 16 -20.31 -16.83 -9.83
CA GLY A 16 -19.97 -16.35 -11.17
C GLY A 16 -18.74 -15.45 -11.34
N TYR A 17 -17.81 -15.43 -10.39
CA TYR A 17 -16.54 -14.73 -10.45
C TYR A 17 -15.39 -15.68 -10.10
N GLU A 18 -14.59 -16.05 -11.10
CA GLU A 18 -13.29 -16.69 -10.83
C GLU A 18 -12.32 -15.65 -10.25
N THR A 19 -11.88 -15.89 -9.02
CA THR A 19 -10.89 -15.03 -8.37
C THR A 19 -9.49 -15.42 -8.80
N SER A 20 -8.73 -14.44 -9.30
CA SER A 20 -7.31 -14.67 -9.58
C SER A 20 -6.55 -14.61 -8.27
N VAL A 21 -6.22 -15.78 -7.73
CA VAL A 21 -5.38 -15.92 -6.54
C VAL A 21 -4.04 -15.23 -6.75
N VAL A 22 -3.43 -15.41 -7.92
CA VAL A 22 -2.15 -14.79 -8.29
C VAL A 22 -2.21 -13.26 -8.19
N ARG A 23 -3.23 -12.63 -8.79
CA ARG A 23 -3.34 -11.16 -8.80
C ARG A 23 -3.68 -10.61 -7.41
N THR A 24 -4.52 -11.34 -6.67
CA THR A 24 -4.88 -10.97 -5.30
C THR A 24 -3.67 -11.06 -4.39
N ALA A 25 -2.89 -12.14 -4.48
CA ALA A 25 -1.63 -12.30 -3.77
C ALA A 25 -0.65 -11.20 -4.15
N LEU A 26 -0.48 -10.91 -5.44
CA LEU A 26 0.39 -9.83 -5.91
C LEU A 26 0.00 -8.46 -5.32
N ALA A 27 -1.29 -8.13 -5.31
CA ALA A 27 -1.79 -6.88 -4.73
C ALA A 27 -1.44 -6.78 -3.24
N VAL A 28 -1.71 -7.84 -2.47
CA VAL A 28 -1.41 -7.90 -1.04
C VAL A 28 0.10 -7.81 -0.80
N LEU A 29 0.89 -8.57 -1.56
CA LEU A 29 2.35 -8.57 -1.46
C LEU A 29 2.93 -7.17 -1.73
N LEU A 30 2.44 -6.46 -2.74
CA LEU A 30 2.90 -5.09 -3.04
C LEU A 30 2.59 -4.11 -1.91
N VAL A 31 1.38 -4.16 -1.34
CA VAL A 31 1.00 -3.31 -0.20
C VAL A 31 1.84 -3.65 1.03
N VAL A 32 1.94 -4.92 1.39
CA VAL A 32 2.71 -5.36 2.56
C VAL A 32 4.20 -5.08 2.38
N ALA A 33 4.75 -5.29 1.19
CA ALA A 33 6.14 -4.98 0.89
C ALA A 33 6.42 -3.48 0.97
N GLY A 34 5.52 -2.63 0.47
CA GLY A 34 5.66 -1.17 0.61
C GLY A 34 5.61 -0.70 2.06
N ILE A 35 4.72 -1.28 2.88
CA ILE A 35 4.67 -1.00 4.33
C ILE A 35 5.95 -1.48 5.02
N ALA A 36 6.38 -2.70 4.74
CA ALA A 36 7.61 -3.27 5.30
C ALA A 36 8.83 -2.45 4.89
N TRP A 37 8.90 -1.98 3.65
CA TRP A 37 9.96 -1.11 3.15
C TRP A 37 10.06 0.18 3.97
N ILE A 38 8.93 0.88 4.15
CA ILE A 38 8.89 2.11 4.96
C ILE A 38 9.29 1.82 6.41
N ALA A 39 8.79 0.72 6.99
CA ALA A 39 9.12 0.33 8.35
C ALA A 39 10.62 0.03 8.52
N VAL A 40 11.23 -0.72 7.60
CA VAL A 40 12.67 -1.01 7.63
C VAL A 40 13.46 0.29 7.47
N TYR A 41 13.12 1.15 6.50
CA TYR A 41 13.78 2.44 6.34
C TYR A 41 13.75 3.25 7.64
N VAL A 42 12.56 3.45 8.21
CA VAL A 42 12.36 4.29 9.41
C VAL A 42 13.10 3.76 10.64
N ASN A 43 13.16 2.44 10.83
CA ASN A 43 13.73 1.84 12.04
C ASN A 43 15.21 1.46 11.92
N VAL A 44 15.75 1.35 10.70
CA VAL A 44 17.06 0.71 10.46
C VAL A 44 18.03 1.61 9.69
N ALA A 45 17.55 2.31 8.65
CA ALA A 45 18.42 3.04 7.72
C ALA A 45 18.31 4.56 7.81
N LYS A 46 17.20 5.08 8.35
CA LYS A 46 16.88 6.52 8.35
C LYS A 46 17.91 7.37 9.08
N ASP A 47 18.39 6.92 10.24
CA ASP A 47 19.33 7.71 11.05
C ASP A 47 20.64 7.97 10.31
N ALA A 48 21.14 6.98 9.56
CA ALA A 48 22.27 7.14 8.66
C ALA A 48 21.93 8.01 7.43
N ALA A 49 20.73 7.84 6.87
CA ALA A 49 20.27 8.55 5.68
C ALA A 49 20.11 10.06 5.85
N VAL A 50 19.78 10.53 7.06
CA VAL A 50 19.58 11.97 7.36
C VAL A 50 20.73 12.57 8.16
N PHE A 51 21.79 11.81 8.41
CA PHE A 51 22.95 12.29 9.15
C PHE A 51 23.67 13.38 8.36
N VAL A 52 23.91 14.51 9.01
CA VAL A 52 24.72 15.60 8.48
C VAL A 52 26.04 15.54 9.23
N ASP A 53 27.14 15.34 8.51
CA ASP A 53 28.47 15.31 9.12
C ASP A 53 28.92 16.72 9.52
N PHE A 54 29.48 16.83 10.71
CA PHE A 54 30.05 18.08 11.24
C PHE A 54 31.29 17.76 12.10
N PRO A 55 32.24 18.70 12.27
CA PRO A 55 33.49 18.42 12.98
C PRO A 55 33.24 17.86 14.39
N GLY A 56 33.67 16.61 14.62
CA GLY A 56 33.49 15.89 15.89
C GLY A 56 32.23 15.01 15.98
N ALA A 57 31.40 14.97 14.94
CA ALA A 57 30.24 14.08 14.87
C ALA A 57 30.68 12.62 14.71
N LYS A 58 29.97 11.69 15.36
CA LYS A 58 30.14 10.25 15.14
C LYS A 58 29.03 9.78 14.23
N ALA A 59 29.39 9.22 13.08
CA ALA A 59 28.42 8.64 12.18
C ALA A 59 27.62 7.53 12.89
N PRO A 60 26.29 7.50 12.75
CA PRO A 60 25.47 6.42 13.26
C PRO A 60 25.82 5.10 12.57
N LYS A 61 25.49 3.99 13.21
CA LYS A 61 25.69 2.66 12.62
C LYS A 61 24.78 2.51 11.41
N ASP A 62 25.37 2.21 10.25
CA ASP A 62 24.62 1.99 9.02
C ASP A 62 24.60 0.50 8.63
N PRO A 63 23.57 -0.25 9.05
CA PRO A 63 23.45 -1.67 8.71
C PRO A 63 22.96 -1.92 7.27
N LEU A 64 22.39 -0.92 6.58
CA LEU A 64 21.85 -1.06 5.23
C LEU A 64 22.25 0.15 4.35
N PRO A 65 23.54 0.26 3.94
CA PRO A 65 24.04 1.41 3.19
C PRO A 65 23.27 1.69 1.90
N TRP A 66 22.95 0.63 1.16
CA TRP A 66 22.19 0.75 -0.08
C TRP A 66 20.79 1.35 0.12
N MET A 67 20.22 1.23 1.33
CA MET A 67 18.91 1.78 1.66
C MET A 67 19.06 3.19 2.25
N SER A 68 20.07 3.46 3.05
CA SER A 68 20.34 4.81 3.59
C SER A 68 20.72 5.79 2.48
N ASP A 69 21.49 5.36 1.49
CA ASP A 69 21.90 6.14 0.31
C ASP A 69 20.72 6.67 -0.51
N LEU A 70 19.59 5.94 -0.52
CA LEU A 70 18.36 6.38 -1.19
C LEU A 70 17.69 7.57 -0.48
N GLY A 71 18.06 7.85 0.77
CA GLY A 71 17.54 8.99 1.52
C GLY A 71 16.02 8.97 1.61
N ARG A 72 15.41 10.14 1.38
CA ARG A 72 13.94 10.30 1.39
C ARG A 72 13.24 9.56 0.25
N TYR A 73 13.94 9.13 -0.82
CA TYR A 73 13.32 8.37 -1.90
C TYR A 73 12.78 7.01 -1.44
N ASN A 74 13.23 6.49 -0.29
CA ASN A 74 12.63 5.30 0.33
C ASN A 74 11.14 5.45 0.60
N PHE A 75 10.68 6.64 1.03
CA PHE A 75 9.26 6.89 1.22
C PHE A 75 8.52 6.83 -0.10
N LEU A 76 9.06 7.44 -1.16
CA LEU A 76 8.47 7.41 -2.49
C LEU A 76 8.33 5.96 -3.00
N ILE A 77 9.39 5.15 -2.88
CA ILE A 77 9.37 3.73 -3.29
C ILE A 77 8.29 2.95 -2.52
N GLY A 78 8.25 3.12 -1.20
CA GLY A 78 7.28 2.44 -0.34
C GLY A 78 5.83 2.82 -0.67
N PHE A 79 5.54 4.12 -0.80
CA PHE A 79 4.20 4.58 -1.15
C PHE A 79 3.80 4.19 -2.57
N LEU A 80 4.72 4.25 -3.55
CA LEU A 80 4.45 3.78 -4.91
C LEU A 80 4.13 2.29 -4.94
N ALA A 81 4.85 1.46 -4.17
CA ALA A 81 4.54 0.03 -4.05
C ALA A 81 3.12 -0.18 -3.47
N ILE A 82 2.74 0.58 -2.43
CA ILE A 82 1.40 0.54 -1.86
C ILE A 82 0.35 0.94 -2.90
N PHE A 83 0.54 2.06 -3.59
CA PHE A 83 -0.40 2.55 -4.60
C PHE A 83 -0.54 1.58 -5.76
N LEU A 84 0.56 1.00 -6.26
CA LEU A 84 0.53 -0.02 -7.29
C LEU A 84 -0.21 -1.27 -6.82
N GLY A 85 0.02 -1.72 -5.58
CA GLY A 85 -0.71 -2.85 -5.00
C GLY A 85 -2.22 -2.60 -4.96
N LEU A 86 -2.65 -1.41 -4.54
CA LEU A 86 -4.05 -1.00 -4.54
C LEU A 86 -4.64 -0.88 -5.95
N THR A 87 -3.90 -0.33 -6.92
CA THR A 87 -4.35 -0.27 -8.32
C THR A 87 -4.48 -1.66 -8.95
N VAL A 88 -3.58 -2.59 -8.62
CA VAL A 88 -3.71 -4.01 -9.01
C VAL A 88 -4.95 -4.65 -8.35
N ALA A 89 -5.24 -4.29 -7.10
CA ALA A 89 -6.46 -4.70 -6.38
C ALA A 89 -7.74 -4.09 -6.97
N ALA A 90 -7.66 -3.07 -7.82
CA ALA A 90 -8.83 -2.58 -8.53
C ALA A 90 -9.22 -3.49 -9.71
N HIS A 91 -8.48 -4.56 -10.03
CA HIS A 91 -8.82 -5.41 -11.18
C HIS A 91 -10.04 -6.31 -10.91
N ARG A 92 -10.92 -6.50 -11.90
CA ARG A 92 -12.20 -7.27 -11.78
C ARG A 92 -12.08 -8.70 -11.22
N THR A 93 -10.92 -9.32 -11.41
CA THR A 93 -10.63 -10.69 -10.93
C THR A 93 -10.14 -10.75 -9.48
N THR A 94 -9.96 -9.60 -8.83
CA THR A 94 -9.67 -9.51 -7.40
C THR A 94 -10.95 -9.25 -6.61
N PRO A 95 -10.99 -9.51 -5.29
CA PRO A 95 -12.18 -9.25 -4.49
C PRO A 95 -12.59 -7.77 -4.40
N LEU A 96 -11.63 -6.85 -4.40
CA LEU A 96 -11.88 -5.41 -4.30
C LEU A 96 -12.25 -4.75 -5.65
N GLY A 97 -11.96 -5.39 -6.78
CA GLY A 97 -12.23 -4.82 -8.10
C GLY A 97 -13.59 -5.15 -8.70
N ARG A 98 -14.55 -5.69 -7.94
CA ARG A 98 -15.88 -6.09 -8.46
C ARG A 98 -17.02 -5.89 -7.45
N GLY A 99 -18.24 -5.65 -7.95
CA GLY A 99 -19.44 -5.51 -7.15
C GLY A 99 -19.26 -4.51 -5.99
N ARG A 100 -19.67 -4.92 -4.78
CA ARG A 100 -19.51 -4.08 -3.57
C ARG A 100 -18.05 -3.81 -3.18
N GLY A 101 -17.11 -4.63 -3.65
CA GLY A 101 -15.68 -4.47 -3.38
C GLY A 101 -15.13 -3.16 -3.94
N VAL A 102 -15.65 -2.72 -5.09
CA VAL A 102 -15.25 -1.45 -5.73
C VAL A 102 -15.58 -0.28 -4.82
N VAL A 103 -16.77 -0.29 -4.22
CA VAL A 103 -17.22 0.74 -3.27
C VAL A 103 -16.34 0.76 -2.03
N VAL A 104 -16.02 -0.42 -1.49
CA VAL A 104 -15.13 -0.55 -0.32
C VAL A 104 -13.74 -0.03 -0.64
N GLY A 105 -13.18 -0.37 -1.80
CA GLY A 105 -11.87 0.12 -2.26
C GLY A 105 -11.85 1.63 -2.48
N MET A 106 -12.87 2.17 -3.16
CA MET A 106 -13.02 3.60 -3.43
C MET A 106 -13.14 4.42 -2.13
N LEU A 107 -14.14 4.09 -1.30
CA LEU A 107 -14.36 4.80 -0.03
C LEU A 107 -13.20 4.59 0.93
N GLY A 108 -12.62 3.39 0.97
CA GLY A 108 -11.43 3.11 1.78
C GLY A 108 -10.27 4.02 1.42
N CYS A 109 -9.95 4.15 0.13
CA CYS A 109 -8.86 5.03 -0.32
C CYS A 109 -9.16 6.51 -0.06
N PHE A 110 -10.39 6.97 -0.33
CA PHE A 110 -10.77 8.37 -0.11
C PHE A 110 -10.79 8.75 1.36
N LEU A 111 -11.40 7.93 2.21
CA LEU A 111 -11.44 8.19 3.65
C LEU A 111 -10.05 8.09 4.25
N PHE A 112 -9.24 7.13 3.83
CA PHE A 112 -7.85 7.03 4.30
C PHE A 112 -7.02 8.25 3.87
N GLY A 113 -7.10 8.67 2.61
CA GLY A 113 -6.42 9.86 2.11
C GLY A 113 -6.85 11.14 2.84
N LEU A 114 -8.15 11.30 3.09
CA LEU A 114 -8.69 12.42 3.86
C LEU A 114 -8.18 12.41 5.31
N VAL A 115 -8.31 11.28 6.01
CA VAL A 115 -7.83 11.12 7.38
C VAL A 115 -6.33 11.40 7.45
N TRP A 116 -5.54 10.92 6.48
CA TRP A 116 -4.10 11.18 6.42
C TRP A 116 -3.78 12.67 6.40
N ILE A 117 -4.41 13.43 5.49
CA ILE A 117 -4.17 14.87 5.35
C ILE A 117 -4.65 15.61 6.61
N VAL A 118 -5.85 15.27 7.12
CA VAL A 118 -6.39 15.89 8.35
C VAL A 118 -5.45 15.63 9.53
N THR A 119 -5.01 14.41 9.75
CA THR A 119 -4.05 14.08 10.82
C THR A 119 -2.74 14.84 10.65
N PHE A 120 -2.22 14.98 9.42
CA PHE A 120 -1.02 15.78 9.17
C PHE A 120 -1.20 17.25 9.61
N TYR A 121 -2.34 17.87 9.26
CA TYR A 121 -2.61 19.27 9.64
C TYR A 121 -2.82 19.48 11.14
N PHE A 122 -3.46 18.54 11.84
CA PHE A 122 -3.80 18.73 13.25
C PHE A 122 -2.75 18.21 14.23
N VAL A 123 -1.97 17.19 13.85
CA VAL A 123 -1.06 16.46 14.76
C VAL A 123 0.34 16.29 14.17
N GLY A 124 0.45 16.26 12.84
CA GLY A 124 1.71 16.03 12.15
C GLY A 124 2.71 17.17 12.29
N GLN A 125 2.23 18.42 12.36
CA GLN A 125 3.09 19.61 12.41
C GLN A 125 3.89 19.73 13.71
N ASP A 126 3.33 19.27 14.83
CA ASP A 126 3.98 19.32 16.15
C ASP A 126 5.03 18.20 16.34
N GLY A 127 5.21 17.33 15.35
CA GLY A 127 6.28 16.33 15.32
C GLY A 127 5.99 15.05 16.11
N ALA A 128 4.76 14.83 16.56
CA ALA A 128 4.37 13.66 17.36
C ALA A 128 4.39 12.34 16.55
N ILE A 129 4.29 12.40 15.22
CA ILE A 129 4.22 11.23 14.34
C ILE A 129 5.47 11.17 13.45
N PRO A 130 6.40 10.22 13.68
CA PRO A 130 7.71 10.18 13.00
C PRO A 130 7.60 10.20 11.47
N VAL A 131 6.75 9.35 10.89
CA VAL A 131 6.57 9.26 9.43
C VAL A 131 6.04 10.57 8.85
N MET A 132 5.00 11.16 9.47
CA MET A 132 4.43 12.42 8.97
C MET A 132 5.39 13.59 9.14
N LYS A 133 6.18 13.63 10.22
CA LYS A 133 7.23 14.64 10.39
C LYS A 133 8.27 14.57 9.27
N ASP A 134 8.74 13.37 8.95
CA ASP A 134 9.81 13.17 7.97
C ASP A 134 9.36 13.46 6.54
N LEU A 135 8.07 13.25 6.23
CA LEU A 135 7.47 13.59 4.95
C LEU A 135 7.22 15.09 4.76
N ASP A 136 7.02 15.85 5.85
CA ASP A 136 6.74 17.29 5.80
C ASP A 136 5.66 17.64 4.75
N GLN A 137 5.90 18.55 3.79
CA GLN A 137 4.91 18.92 2.77
C GLN A 137 4.49 17.76 1.84
N TYR A 138 5.30 16.69 1.74
CA TYR A 138 4.99 15.51 0.92
C TYR A 138 3.81 14.68 1.48
N ASN A 139 3.37 14.92 2.72
CA ASN A 139 2.14 14.30 3.23
C ASN A 139 0.91 14.64 2.38
N LEU A 140 0.86 15.85 1.82
CA LEU A 140 -0.21 16.26 0.91
C LEU A 140 -0.19 15.41 -0.37
N LEU A 141 1.01 15.13 -0.91
CA LEU A 141 1.17 14.30 -2.09
C LEU A 141 0.74 12.85 -1.83
N VAL A 142 1.03 12.30 -0.66
CA VAL A 142 0.55 10.96 -0.25
C VAL A 142 -0.97 10.92 -0.20
N GLY A 143 -1.61 11.91 0.42
CA GLY A 143 -3.07 12.00 0.48
C GLY A 143 -3.70 12.12 -0.91
N ILE A 144 -3.15 12.97 -1.79
CA ILE A 144 -3.58 13.07 -3.20
C ILE A 144 -3.36 11.75 -3.94
N GLY A 145 -2.27 11.03 -3.65
CA GLY A 145 -2.01 9.69 -4.20
C GLY A 145 -3.10 8.68 -3.84
N PHE A 146 -3.54 8.64 -2.58
CA PHE A 146 -4.68 7.82 -2.18
C PHE A 146 -5.98 8.23 -2.90
N MET A 147 -6.20 9.52 -3.11
CA MET A 147 -7.34 9.99 -3.92
C MET A 147 -7.23 9.51 -5.38
N ALA A 148 -6.06 9.62 -6.00
CA ALA A 148 -5.85 9.13 -7.37
C ALA A 148 -6.15 7.63 -7.49
N VAL A 149 -5.68 6.82 -6.53
CA VAL A 149 -5.99 5.39 -6.47
C VAL A 149 -7.48 5.14 -6.24
N GLY A 150 -8.13 5.89 -5.36
CA GLY A 150 -9.58 5.80 -5.13
C GLY A 150 -10.39 6.01 -6.41
N PHE A 151 -9.99 6.96 -7.26
CA PHE A 151 -10.60 7.15 -8.58
C PHE A 151 -10.40 5.94 -9.51
N THR A 152 -9.30 5.19 -9.42
CA THR A 152 -9.12 3.96 -10.23
C THR A 152 -10.11 2.86 -9.86
N PHE A 153 -10.63 2.85 -8.62
CA PHE A 153 -11.77 2.01 -8.25
C PHE A 153 -13.07 2.61 -8.80
N ALA A 154 -13.25 3.94 -8.67
CA ALA A 154 -14.45 4.64 -9.14
C ALA A 154 -14.76 4.50 -10.64
N THR A 155 -13.78 4.16 -11.48
CA THR A 155 -14.01 3.94 -12.92
C THR A 155 -14.43 2.51 -13.27
N LYS A 156 -14.44 1.58 -12.32
CA LYS A 156 -14.68 0.15 -12.57
C LYS A 156 -16.02 -0.35 -12.05
N TRP A 157 -17.01 0.53 -12.04
CA TRP A 157 -18.37 0.19 -11.69
C TRP A 157 -19.01 -0.59 -12.83
N GLU A 158 -18.96 -1.92 -12.74
CA GLU A 158 -19.72 -2.90 -13.52
C GLU A 158 -20.29 -3.99 -12.61
#